data_AF-A0A383EEA8-F1
#
_entry.id   AF-A0A383EEA8-F1
#
_cell.length_a   1.000
_cell.length_b   1.000
_cell.length_c   1.000
_cell.angle_alpha   90.00
_cell.angle_beta   90.00
_cell.angle_gamma   90.00
#
_symmetry.space_group_name_H-M   'P 1'
#
loop_
_entity.id
_entity.type
_entity.pdbx_description
1 polymer ?
#
loop_
_entity_poly.entity_id
_entity_poly.type
_entity_poly.pdbx_seq_one_letter_code
_entity_poly.pdbx_strand_id
1 'polypeptide(L)'
;MNNKTPLNGPCFESSEKPEKLVFLLHGYGDNAENFIPLATHLHDPELNINFYAPNAPSSIPQYPIGRQWFDLYPNGINFNEAGSAEKEILKQDCLSSLNLIK
;
A
#
# COMPACT_ATOMS: atom_id res chain seq x y z
N MET A 1 -13.99 -13.42 16.15
CA MET A 1 -13.26 -12.14 15.99
C MET A 1 -12.26 -12.35 14.87
N ASN A 2 -12.41 -11.67 13.73
CA ASN A 2 -11.43 -11.75 12.65
C ASN A 2 -10.20 -10.95 13.10
N ASN A 3 -9.14 -11.65 13.50
CA ASN A 3 -7.86 -11.03 13.85
C ASN A 3 -7.20 -10.52 12.55
N LYS A 4 -7.70 -9.42 12.00
CA LYS A 4 -7.01 -8.68 10.95
C LYS A 4 -5.86 -7.92 11.59
N THR A 5 -4.63 -8.18 11.15
CA THR A 5 -3.50 -7.33 11.50
C THR A 5 -3.57 -6.08 10.62
N PRO A 6 -3.74 -4.87 11.18
CA PRO A 6 -3.80 -3.64 10.40
C PRO A 6 -2.50 -3.43 9.62
N LEU A 7 -2.59 -2.79 8.46
CA LEU A 7 -1.40 -2.32 7.76
C LEU A 7 -0.72 -1.22 8.59
N ASN A 8 0.60 -1.28 8.65
CA ASN A 8 1.43 -0.31 9.36
C ASN A 8 2.21 0.54 8.35
N GLY A 9 2.56 1.75 8.76
CA GLY A 9 3.43 2.64 8.01
C GLY A 9 3.45 4.04 8.62
N PRO A 10 4.30 4.94 8.10
CA PRO A 10 4.40 6.30 8.59
C PRO A 10 3.12 7.10 8.36
N CYS A 11 2.94 8.11 9.21
CA CYS A 11 1.88 9.11 9.08
C CYS A 11 2.48 10.52 9.17
N PHE A 12 1.72 11.48 8.66
CA PHE A 12 1.94 12.90 8.86
C PHE A 12 0.65 13.48 9.44
N GLU A 13 0.66 13.70 10.75
CA GLU A 13 -0.49 14.19 11.51
C GLU A 13 -0.26 15.64 11.93
N SER A 14 -0.89 16.57 11.24
CA SER A 14 -0.79 18.01 11.53
C SER A 14 -1.90 18.53 12.45
N SER A 15 -2.95 17.72 12.68
CA SER A 15 -4.08 18.05 13.56
C SER A 15 -4.50 16.85 14.40
N GLU A 16 -4.79 17.08 15.68
CA GLU A 16 -5.40 16.07 16.57
C GLU A 16 -6.89 15.85 16.27
N LYS A 17 -7.51 16.75 15.48
CA LYS A 17 -8.92 16.69 15.07
C LYS A 17 -9.03 16.93 13.56
N PRO A 18 -8.54 16.00 12.72
CA PRO A 18 -8.57 16.19 11.28
C PRO A 18 -10.02 16.18 10.76
N GLU A 19 -10.30 17.04 9.79
CA GLU A 19 -11.56 17.03 9.04
C GLU A 19 -11.51 16.03 7.88
N LYS A 20 -10.30 15.72 7.40
CA LYS A 20 -10.06 14.82 6.26
C LYS A 20 -8.88 13.91 6.53
N LEU A 21 -8.96 12.69 5.98
CA LEU A 21 -7.85 11.75 5.95
C LEU A 21 -7.47 11.46 4.50
N VAL A 22 -6.17 11.41 4.23
CA VAL A 22 -5.63 11.01 2.93
C VAL A 22 -4.74 9.79 3.12
N PHE A 23 -5.02 8.74 2.33
CA PHE A 23 -4.20 7.54 2.30
C PHE A 23 -3.31 7.56 1.06
N LEU A 24 -1.99 7.53 1.28
CA LEU A 24 -0.98 7.51 0.24
C LEU A 24 -0.54 6.06 0.00
N LEU A 25 -0.92 5.49 -1.14
CA LEU A 25 -0.60 4.12 -1.51
C LEU A 25 0.55 4.13 -2.54
N HIS A 26 1.70 3.59 -2.13
CA HIS A 26 2.89 3.55 -2.98
C HIS A 26 2.75 2.53 -4.13
N GLY A 27 3.57 2.70 -5.17
CA GLY A 27 3.62 1.79 -6.33
C GLY A 27 4.43 0.51 -6.05
N TYR A 28 4.39 -0.44 -7.00
CA TYR A 28 5.20 -1.67 -6.93
C TYR A 28 6.69 -1.36 -6.77
N GLY A 29 7.36 -2.04 -5.84
CA GLY A 29 8.79 -1.85 -5.62
C GLY A 29 9.14 -0.69 -4.70
N ASP A 30 8.20 0.21 -4.42
CA ASP A 30 8.42 1.28 -3.47
C ASP A 30 8.02 0.85 -2.04
N ASN A 31 8.12 1.77 -1.09
CA ASN A 31 7.64 1.60 0.28
C ASN A 31 7.05 2.91 0.81
N ALA A 32 6.37 2.83 1.95
CA ALA A 32 5.68 3.96 2.54
C ALA A 32 6.63 5.06 3.04
N GLU A 33 7.83 4.69 3.50
CA GLU A 33 8.86 5.62 3.98
C GLU A 33 9.35 6.55 2.88
N ASN A 34 9.47 6.05 1.65
CA ASN A 34 9.79 6.87 0.48
C ASN A 34 8.62 7.75 0.01
N PHE A 35 7.39 7.33 0.28
CA PHE A 35 6.19 7.97 -0.25
C PHE A 35 5.60 9.04 0.68
N ILE A 36 5.72 8.90 2.00
CA ILE A 36 5.18 9.87 2.98
C ILE A 36 5.72 11.30 2.84
N PRO A 37 6.94 11.59 2.35
CA PRO A 37 7.39 12.97 2.11
C PRO A 37 6.51 13.74 1.13
N LEU A 38 5.72 13.06 0.27
CA LEU A 38 4.72 13.73 -0.56
C LEU A 38 3.67 14.46 0.28
N ALA A 39 3.34 13.96 1.49
CA ALA A 39 2.38 14.60 2.39
C ALA A 39 2.79 16.02 2.75
N THR A 40 4.08 16.31 2.94
CA THR A 40 4.53 17.67 3.28
C THR A 40 4.33 18.65 2.13
N HIS A 41 4.34 18.17 0.88
CA HIS A 41 4.08 18.99 -0.30
C HIS A 41 2.58 19.19 -0.57
N LEU A 42 1.74 18.25 -0.14
CA LEU A 42 0.28 18.30 -0.28
C LEU A 42 -0.41 18.95 0.93
N HIS A 43 0.32 19.14 2.03
CA HIS A 43 -0.23 19.69 3.26
C HIS A 43 -0.64 21.15 3.08
N ASP A 44 -1.86 21.43 3.51
CA ASP A 44 -2.40 22.78 3.67
C ASP A 44 -2.91 22.91 5.12
N PRO A 45 -2.32 23.81 5.93
CA PRO A 45 -2.74 24.03 7.33
C PRO A 45 -4.21 24.41 7.48
N GLU A 46 -4.84 25.04 6.48
CA GLU A 46 -6.25 25.46 6.54
C GLU A 46 -7.22 24.29 6.34
N LEU A 47 -6.75 23.15 5.80
CA LEU A 47 -7.63 22.05 5.43
C LEU A 47 -7.80 20.96 6.50
N ASN A 48 -7.08 21.04 7.62
CA ASN A 48 -7.11 20.08 8.73
C ASN A 48 -7.01 18.61 8.26
N ILE A 49 -5.98 18.30 7.46
CA ILE A 49 -5.79 16.97 6.84
C ILE A 49 -4.66 16.20 7.53
N ASN A 50 -4.92 14.94 7.88
CA ASN A 50 -3.86 13.99 8.24
C ASN A 50 -3.62 12.99 7.09
N PHE A 51 -2.35 12.61 6.90
CA PHE A 51 -1.93 11.70 5.85
C PHE A 51 -1.37 10.40 6.44
N TYR A 52 -1.70 9.27 5.83
CA TYR A 52 -1.24 7.95 6.24
C TYR A 52 -0.70 7.20 5.04
N ALA A 53 0.50 6.64 5.15
CA ALA A 53 1.12 5.84 4.11
C ALA A 53 1.35 4.42 4.65
N PRO A 54 0.43 3.47 4.43
CA PRO A 54 0.66 2.07 4.81
C PRO A 54 1.65 1.40 3.84
N ASN A 55 2.50 0.53 4.38
CA ASN A 55 3.29 -0.38 3.55
C ASN A 55 2.40 -1.50 3.01
N ALA A 56 2.56 -1.85 1.73
CA ALA A 56 1.91 -3.01 1.14
C ALA A 56 2.31 -4.30 1.90
N PRO A 57 1.43 -5.31 2.00
CA PRO A 57 1.61 -6.42 2.94
C PRO A 57 2.79 -7.35 2.60
N SER A 58 3.13 -7.49 1.32
CA SER A 58 4.12 -8.45 0.86
C SER A 58 5.43 -7.78 0.47
N SER A 59 6.55 -8.48 0.69
CA SER A 59 7.87 -8.13 0.16
C SER A 59 8.03 -8.66 -1.27
N ILE A 60 8.99 -8.09 -2.01
CA ILE A 60 9.37 -8.58 -3.34
C ILE A 60 10.57 -9.53 -3.21
N PRO A 61 10.52 -10.74 -3.79
CA PRO A 61 11.67 -11.64 -3.81
C PRO A 61 12.91 -10.93 -4.36
N GLN A 62 14.06 -11.09 -3.69
CA GLN A 62 15.35 -10.49 -4.07
C GLN A 62 15.41 -8.95 -3.99
N TYR A 63 14.34 -8.28 -3.56
CA TYR A 63 14.34 -6.83 -3.31
C TYR A 63 13.68 -6.50 -1.96
N PRO A 64 14.39 -6.74 -0.82
CA PRO A 64 13.79 -6.73 0.52
C PRO A 64 13.21 -5.39 0.98
N ILE A 65 13.69 -4.28 0.41
CA ILE A 65 13.21 -2.93 0.74
C ILE A 65 11.93 -2.56 0.00
N GLY A 66 11.63 -3.24 -1.12
CA GLY A 66 10.46 -3.00 -1.94
C GLY A 66 9.26 -3.78 -1.44
N ARG A 67 8.09 -3.15 -1.52
CA ARG A 67 6.82 -3.73 -1.12
C ARG A 67 5.90 -3.85 -2.33
N GLN A 68 4.97 -4.81 -2.26
CA GLN A 68 4.00 -5.07 -3.31
C GLN A 68 2.62 -5.37 -2.73
N TRP A 69 1.59 -4.82 -3.38
CA TRP A 69 0.19 -5.06 -3.04
C TRP A 69 -0.32 -6.42 -3.56
N PHE A 70 0.29 -6.91 -4.63
CA PHE A 70 0.02 -8.20 -5.26
C PHE A 70 1.25 -8.60 -6.06
N ASP A 71 1.46 -9.90 -6.26
CA ASP A 71 2.58 -10.36 -7.07
C ASP A 71 2.35 -10.03 -8.56
N LEU A 72 3.27 -9.27 -9.17
CA LEU A 72 3.27 -8.97 -10.61
C LEU A 72 3.84 -10.11 -11.46
N TYR A 73 4.54 -11.05 -10.82
CA TYR A 73 5.21 -12.19 -11.44
C TYR A 73 4.78 -13.51 -10.77
N PRO A 74 3.48 -13.82 -10.68
CA PRO A 74 3.04 -15.11 -10.15
C PRO A 74 3.68 -16.23 -10.97
N ASN A 75 4.31 -17.20 -10.28
CA ASN A 75 5.13 -18.26 -10.88
C ASN A 75 6.28 -17.75 -11.79
N GLY A 76 6.73 -16.51 -11.62
CA GLY A 76 7.76 -15.88 -12.44
C GLY A 76 7.27 -15.33 -13.78
N ILE A 77 5.96 -15.34 -14.05
CA ILE A 77 5.38 -14.88 -15.32
C ILE A 77 4.82 -13.48 -15.16
N ASN A 78 5.28 -12.54 -15.97
CA ASN A 78 4.75 -11.18 -15.95
C ASN A 78 3.25 -11.16 -16.28
N PHE A 79 2.48 -10.29 -15.63
CA PHE A 79 1.04 -10.14 -15.87
C PHE A 79 0.61 -10.04 -17.35
N ASN A 80 1.41 -9.38 -18.20
CA ASN A 80 1.08 -9.24 -19.63
C ASN A 80 1.15 -10.57 -20.39
N GLU A 81 1.96 -11.51 -19.89
CA GLU A 81 2.18 -12.85 -20.46
C GLU A 81 1.41 -13.93 -19.68
N ALA A 82 0.75 -13.54 -18.58
CA ALA A 82 0.08 -14.42 -17.65
C ALA A 82 -1.13 -15.16 -18.25
N GLY A 83 -1.19 -16.47 -17.99
CA GLY A 83 -2.34 -17.32 -18.25
C GLY A 83 -3.48 -17.08 -17.25
N SER A 84 -4.55 -17.87 -17.37
CA SER A 84 -5.70 -17.78 -16.46
C SER A 84 -5.34 -18.14 -15.02
N ALA A 85 -4.43 -19.09 -14.81
CA ALA A 85 -3.99 -19.52 -13.48
C ALA A 85 -3.27 -18.38 -12.74
N GLU A 86 -2.28 -17.76 -13.38
CA GLU A 86 -1.51 -16.63 -12.84
C GLU A 86 -2.41 -15.41 -12.54
N LYS A 87 -3.36 -15.13 -13.43
CA LYS A 87 -4.32 -14.04 -13.23
C LYS A 87 -5.25 -14.29 -12.03
N GLU A 88 -5.62 -15.53 -11.77
CA GLU A 88 -6.40 -15.87 -10.57
C GLU A 88 -5.57 -15.72 -9.30
N ILE A 89 -4.29 -16.10 -9.30
CA ILE A 89 -3.36 -15.86 -8.17
C ILE A 89 -3.29 -14.35 -7.87
N LEU A 90 -3.01 -13.53 -8.89
CA LEU A 90 -2.95 -12.08 -8.73
C LEU A 90 -4.26 -11.52 -8.17
N LYS A 91 -5.41 -12.01 -8.65
CA LYS A 91 -6.72 -11.58 -8.15
C LYS A 91 -6.90 -11.93 -6.67
N GLN A 92 -6.49 -13.12 -6.23
CA GLN A 92 -6.56 -13.50 -4.82
C GLN A 92 -5.63 -12.66 -3.95
N ASP A 93 -4.44 -12.31 -4.43
CA ASP A 93 -3.53 -11.39 -3.73
C ASP A 93 -4.13 -9.99 -3.60
N CYS A 94 -4.72 -9.46 -4.67
CA CYS A 94 -5.44 -8.19 -4.64
C CYS A 94 -6.55 -8.21 -3.58
N LEU A 95 -7.37 -9.26 -3.55
CA LEU A 95 -8.45 -9.41 -2.56
C LEU A 95 -7.92 -9.52 -1.14
N SER A 96 -6.81 -10.24 -0.94
CA SER A 96 -6.13 -10.36 0.35
C SER A 96 -5.65 -9.00 0.85
N SER A 97 -5.00 -8.21 0.00
CA SER A 97 -4.54 -6.86 0.33
C SER A 97 -5.70 -5.90 0.62
N LEU A 98 -6.76 -5.94 -0.19
CA LEU A 98 -7.97 -5.13 0.05
C LEU A 98 -8.62 -5.44 1.40
N ASN A 99 -8.57 -6.70 1.85
CA ASN A 99 -9.10 -7.09 3.15
C ASN A 99 -8.30 -6.53 4.34
N LEU A 100 -7.05 -6.10 4.14
CA LEU A 100 -6.22 -5.46 5.16
C LEU A 100 -6.41 -3.94 5.22
N ILE A 101 -6.93 -3.34 4.15
CA ILE A 101 -7.25 -1.90 4.08
C ILE A 101 -8.66 -1.61 4.65
N LYS A 102 -9.57 -2.60 4.61
CA LYS A 102 -10.96 -2.52 5.12
C LYS A 102 -11.10 -2.79 6.61
#